data_AF-A0A0U1P2W3-F1
#
_entry.id   AF-A0A0U1P2W3-F1
#
_cell.length_a   1.000
_cell.length_b   1.000
_cell.length_c   1.000
_cell.angle_alpha   90.00
_cell.angle_beta   90.00
_cell.angle_gamma   90.00
#
_symmetry.space_group_name_H-M   'P 1'
#
loop_
_entity.id
_entity.type
_entity.pdbx_description
1 polymer ?
#
loop_
_entity_poly.entity_id
_entity_poly.type
_entity_poly.pdbx_seq_one_letter_code
_entity_poly.pdbx_strand_id
1 'polypeptide(L)' 'MNPVVGLDVAKGESQVQAYLEKKKPYKTSFKVTHTLEGLERLHQFLEELRV' A
#
# COMPACT_ATOMS: atom_id res chain seq x y z
N MET A 1 -2.54 -2.91 17.57
CA MET A 1 -3.29 -3.45 16.42
C MET A 1 -2.27 -3.76 15.34
N ASN A 2 -2.44 -4.84 14.58
CA ASN A 2 -1.57 -5.07 13.43
C ASN A 2 -1.89 -4.03 12.34
N PRO A 3 -0.88 -3.50 11.63
CA PRO A 3 -1.12 -2.60 10.52
C PRO A 3 -1.97 -3.29 9.45
N VAL A 4 -2.92 -2.55 8.88
CA VAL A 4 -3.82 -3.04 7.84
C VAL A 4 -3.53 -2.29 6.54
N VAL A 5 -3.45 -3.01 5.43
CA VAL A 5 -3.28 -2.43 4.10
C VAL A 5 -4.53 -2.69 3.27
N GLY A 6 -5.21 -1.61 2.88
CA GLY A 6 -6.23 -1.62 1.84
C GLY A 6 -5.58 -1.54 0.47
N LEU A 7 -5.97 -2.44 -0.42
CA LEU A 7 -5.54 -2.49 -1.81
C LEU A 7 -6.78 -2.49 -2.70
N ASP A 8 -7.00 -1.39 -3.41
CA ASP A 8 -8.02 -1.30 -4.46
C ASP A 8 -7.36 -1.63 -5.79
N VAL A 9 -7.91 -2.59 -6.54
CA VAL A 9 -7.29 -3.13 -7.76
C VAL A 9 -8.16 -2.83 -8.96
N ALA A 10 -7.62 -2.01 -9.87
CA ALA A 10 -8.21 -1.71 -11.17
C ALA A 10 -7.35 -2.28 -12.30
N LYS A 11 -7.83 -2.20 -13.55
CA LYS A 11 -7.06 -2.64 -14.71
C LYS A 11 -5.89 -1.68 -14.95
N GLY A 12 -4.67 -2.14 -14.70
CA GLY A 12 -3.43 -1.40 -15.00
C GLY A 12 -2.89 -0.56 -13.84
N GLU A 13 -3.68 -0.31 -12.80
CA GLU A 13 -3.23 0.35 -11.59
C GLU A 13 -3.97 -0.15 -10.34
N SER A 14 -3.32 -0.04 -9.19
CA SER A 14 -3.87 -0.30 -7.86
C SER A 14 -3.66 0.88 -6.95
N GLN A 15 -4.66 1.24 -6.15
CA GLN A 15 -4.52 2.23 -5.11
C GLN A 15 -4.27 1.54 -3.76
N VAL A 16 -3.22 1.97 -3.07
CA VAL A 16 -2.77 1.39 -1.80
C VAL A 16 -2.98 2.41 -0.69
N GLN A 17 -3.56 1.97 0.43
CA GLN A 17 -3.69 2.77 1.66
C GLN A 17 -3.42 1.89 2.87
N ALA A 18 -2.49 2.29 3.73
CA ALA A 18 -2.26 1.59 4.99
C ALA A 18 -2.88 2.34 6.18
N TYR A 19 -3.13 1.61 7.27
CA TYR A 19 -3.65 2.12 8.55
C TYR A 19 -2.85 1.47 9.69
N LEU A 20 -2.14 2.26 10.49
CA LEU A 20 -1.41 1.74 11.66
C LEU A 20 -2.35 1.43 12.83
N GLU A 21 -3.37 2.25 12.99
CA GLU A 21 -4.40 2.10 14.02
C GLU A 21 -5.78 2.37 13.42
N LYS A 22 -6.83 1.98 14.15
CA LYS A 22 -8.21 2.20 13.71
C LYS A 22 -8.44 3.68 13.43
N LYS A 23 -8.77 4.01 12.18
CA LYS A 23 -8.98 5.37 11.65
C LYS A 23 -7.73 6.27 11.59
N LYS A 24 -6.51 5.74 11.78
CA LYS A 24 -5.26 6.49 11.55
C LYS A 24 -4.60 6.00 10.26
N PRO A 25 -4.78 6.70 9.13
CA PRO A 25 -4.09 6.36 7.89
C PRO A 25 -2.58 6.52 8.08
N TYR A 26 -1.83 5.54 7.57
CA TYR A 26 -0.39 5.60 7.46
C TYR A 26 -0.02 6.19 6.10
N LYS A 27 0.54 7.40 6.13
CA LYS A 27 0.85 8.21 4.94
C LYS A 27 -0.39 8.42 4.04
N THR A 28 -0.20 9.19 2.97
CA THR A 28 -1.21 9.38 1.93
C THR A 28 -1.31 8.12 1.07
N SER A 29 -2.51 7.74 0.62
CA SER A 29 -2.67 6.68 -0.37
C SER A 29 -1.86 6.97 -1.62
N PHE A 30 -1.31 5.93 -2.25
CA PHE A 30 -0.57 6.06 -3.50
C PHE A 30 -1.08 5.06 -4.54
N LYS A 31 -0.83 5.38 -5.80
CA LYS A 31 -1.17 4.51 -6.93
C LYS A 31 0.07 3.72 -7.35
N VAL A 32 -0.15 2.47 -7.68
CA VAL A 32 0.85 1.51 -8.16
C VAL A 32 0.41 1.01 -9.52
N THR A 33 1.19 1.30 -10.55
CA THR A 33 0.95 0.71 -11.88
C THR A 33 1.26 -0.77 -11.84
N HIS A 34 0.54 -1.60 -12.60
CA HIS A 34 0.77 -3.05 -12.69
C HIS A 34 1.99 -3.37 -13.58
N THR A 35 3.15 -2.85 -13.20
CA THR A 35 4.46 -3.10 -13.81
C THR A 35 5.40 -3.72 -12.77
N LEU A 36 6.55 -4.24 -13.19
CA LEU A 36 7.57 -4.77 -12.28
C LEU A 36 8.04 -3.70 -11.28
N GLU A 37 8.28 -2.48 -11.75
CA GLU A 37 8.65 -1.33 -10.90
C GLU A 37 7.54 -0.99 -9.89
N GLY A 38 6.27 -1.09 -10.30
CA GLY A 38 5.15 -0.87 -9.40
C GLY A 38 5.05 -1.94 -8.32
N LEU A 39 5.27 -3.22 -8.68
CA LEU A 39 5.30 -4.32 -7.72
C LEU A 39 6.46 -4.17 -6.73
N GLU A 40 7.65 -3.77 -7.19
CA GLU A 40 8.79 -3.49 -6.31
C GLU A 40 8.50 -2.35 -5.34
N ARG A 41 7.85 -1.28 -5.81
CA ARG A 41 7.43 -0.16 -4.96
C ARG A 41 6.39 -0.58 -3.92
N LEU A 42 5.46 -1.47 -4.27
CA LEU A 42 4.52 -2.06 -3.31
C LEU A 42 5.26 -2.94 -2.28
N HIS A 43 6.24 -3.73 -2.71
CA HIS A 43 7.03 -4.57 -1.82
C HIS A 43 7.80 -3.73 -0.79
N GLN A 44 8.51 -2.70 -1.23
CA GLN A 44 9.24 -1.77 -0.35
C GLN A 44 8.31 -1.12 0.69
N PHE A 45 7.10 -0.74 0.27
CA PHE A 45 6.10 -0.17 1.18
C PHE A 45 5.63 -1.18 2.25
N LEU A 46 5.44 -2.45 1.87
CA LEU A 46 5.06 -3.50 2.82
C LEU A 46 6.21 -3.84 3.79
N GLU A 47 7.46 -3.81 3.34
CA GLU A 47 8.63 -3.97 4.21
C GLU A 47 8.76 -2.83 5.21
N GLU A 48 8.54 -1.59 4.80
CA GLU A 48 8.54 -0.42 5.69
C GLU A 48 7.49 -0.54 6.81
N LEU A 49 6.34 -1.15 6.51
CA LEU A 49 5.26 -1.39 7.47
C LEU A 49 5.52 -2.56 8.44
N ARG A 50 6.47 -3.45 8.12
CA ARG A 50 6.79 -4.63 8.94
C ARG A 50 7.75 -4.31 10.10
N VAL A 51 8.29 -3.09 10.14
CA VAL A 51 9.21 -2.58 11.17
C VAL A 51 8.52 -2.36 12.51
#